data_AF-A0A9W5IRH7-F1
#
_entry.id   AF-A0A9W5IRH7-F1
#
_cell.length_a   1.000
_cell.length_b   1.000
_cell.length_c   1.000
_cell.angle_alpha   90.00
_cell.angle_beta   90.00
_cell.angle_gamma   90.00
#
_symmetry.space_group_name_H-M   'P 1'
#
loop_
_entity.id
_entity.type
_entity.pdbx_description
1 polymer ?
#
loop_
_entity_poly.entity_id
_entity_poly.type
_entity_poly.pdbx_seq_one_letter_code
_entity_poly.pdbx_strand_id
1 'polypeptide(L)'
;MGKKAFSAYLGKDREKWQQYDASSLIQQGYKVQGMRIDQGLEDEFLPTQLRTEDFIETCRAANQPVDVRFHKGYDHSYYFIASFVGEHIAYHAAFLK
;
A
#
# COMPACT_ATOMS: atom_id res chain seq x y z
N MET A 1 -1.18 8.07 8.61
CA MET A 1 0.13 7.47 8.93
C MET A 1 1.26 8.46 8.71
N GLY A 2 2.49 8.08 9.06
CA GLY A 2 3.70 8.81 8.62
C GLY A 2 3.96 10.17 9.27
N LYS A 3 2.97 10.81 9.91
CA LYS A 3 3.06 12.19 10.43
C LYS A 3 4.30 12.44 11.30
N LYS A 4 4.70 11.48 12.16
CA LYS A 4 5.89 11.61 13.01
C LYS A 4 7.18 11.61 12.18
N ALA A 5 7.32 10.64 11.27
CA ALA A 5 8.49 10.54 10.38
C ALA A 5 8.56 11.72 9.40
N PHE A 6 7.44 12.06 8.76
CA PHE A 6 7.37 13.20 7.85
C PHE A 6 7.67 14.53 8.54
N SER A 7 7.15 14.76 9.75
CA SER A 7 7.50 15.98 10.50
C SER A 7 8.99 16.06 10.83
N ALA A 8 9.64 14.92 11.09
CA ALA A 8 11.06 14.85 11.41
C ALA A 8 11.94 15.06 10.17
N TYR A 9 11.60 14.46 9.03
CA TYR A 9 12.44 14.47 7.83
C TYR A 9 12.10 15.59 6.83
N LEU A 10 10.82 15.97 6.72
CA LEU A 10 10.31 16.90 5.70
C LEU A 10 9.82 18.23 6.32
N GLY A 11 9.86 18.33 7.65
CA GLY A 11 9.36 19.49 8.39
C GLY A 11 7.84 19.50 8.53
N LYS A 12 7.31 20.60 9.07
CA LYS A 12 5.88 20.73 9.44
C LYS A 12 4.95 21.03 8.27
N ASP A 13 5.50 21.37 7.11
CA ASP A 13 4.75 21.68 5.91
C ASP A 13 4.20 20.40 5.27
N ARG A 14 2.89 20.20 5.37
CA ARG A 14 2.20 19.00 4.89
C ARG A 14 2.03 18.95 3.38
N GLU A 15 2.18 20.07 2.69
CA GLU A 15 2.13 20.10 1.24
C GLU A 15 3.32 19.30 0.67
N LYS A 16 4.50 19.46 1.29
CA LYS A 16 5.70 18.70 0.93
C LYS A 16 5.57 17.18 1.13
N TRP A 17 4.66 16.74 1.98
CA TRP A 17 4.45 15.32 2.26
C TRP A 17 3.68 14.61 1.15
N GLN A 18 2.87 15.35 0.37
CA GLN A 18 1.95 14.77 -0.61
C GLN A 18 2.66 13.95 -1.69
N GLN A 19 3.89 14.33 -2.06
CA GLN A 19 4.71 13.59 -3.03
C GLN A 19 5.23 12.23 -2.50
N TYR A 20 5.08 11.95 -1.21
CA TYR A 20 5.54 10.73 -0.54
C TYR A 20 4.39 9.87 0.01
N ASP A 21 3.14 10.27 -0.24
CA ASP A 21 1.94 9.55 0.20
C ASP A 21 1.27 8.92 -1.02
N ALA A 22 1.19 7.58 -1.05
CA ALA A 22 0.65 6.85 -2.19
C ALA A 22 -0.82 7.20 -2.48
N SER A 23 -1.65 7.36 -1.43
CA SER A 23 -3.05 7.77 -1.60
C SER A 23 -3.11 9.17 -2.21
N SER A 24 -2.27 10.09 -1.74
CA SER A 24 -2.21 11.44 -2.29
C SER A 24 -1.74 11.46 -3.75
N LEU A 25 -0.74 10.66 -4.10
CA LEU A 25 -0.26 10.54 -5.48
C LEU A 25 -1.38 10.04 -6.41
N ILE A 26 -2.14 9.02 -5.99
CA ILE A 26 -3.30 8.54 -6.76
C ILE A 26 -4.36 9.64 -6.89
N GLN A 27 -4.65 10.39 -5.83
CA GLN A 27 -5.60 11.52 -5.87
C GLN A 27 -5.15 12.65 -6.80
N GLN A 28 -3.85 12.88 -6.93
CA GLN A 28 -3.25 13.84 -7.85
C GLN A 28 -3.24 13.35 -9.32
N GLY A 29 -3.69 12.12 -9.57
CA GLY A 29 -3.81 11.55 -10.91
C GLY A 29 -2.60 10.73 -11.38
N TYR A 30 -1.60 10.50 -10.52
CA TYR A 30 -0.55 9.53 -10.83
C TYR A 30 -1.15 8.13 -10.94
N LYS A 31 -0.67 7.35 -11.91
CA LYS A 31 -1.16 5.99 -12.15
C LYS A 31 -0.04 5.02 -12.46
N VAL A 32 -0.32 3.75 -12.18
CA VAL A 32 0.49 2.61 -12.61
C VAL A 32 -0.38 1.62 -13.37
N GLN A 33 0.23 0.85 -14.27
CA GLN A 33 -0.50 -0.11 -15.10
C GLN A 33 -1.21 -1.20 -14.28
N GLY A 34 -0.60 -1.62 -13.17
CA GLY A 34 -1.19 -2.57 -12.23
C GLY A 34 -0.38 -2.62 -10.94
N MET A 35 -1.07 -2.83 -9.84
CA MET A 35 -0.46 -3.04 -8.53
C MET A 35 -1.14 -4.21 -7.83
N ARG A 36 -0.38 -4.92 -7.02
CA ARG A 36 -0.86 -6.01 -6.19
C ARG A 36 -0.46 -5.78 -4.73
N ILE A 37 -1.42 -5.93 -3.81
CA ILE A 37 -1.25 -5.77 -2.37
C ILE A 37 -1.81 -7.03 -1.69
N ASP A 38 -1.01 -7.64 -0.83
CA ASP A 38 -1.45 -8.73 0.04
C ASP A 38 -1.40 -8.21 1.50
N GLN A 39 -2.51 -8.32 2.23
CA GLN A 39 -2.67 -7.81 3.59
C GLN A 39 -3.15 -8.92 4.53
N GLY A 40 -2.44 -9.13 5.65
CA GLY A 40 -2.90 -9.99 6.73
C GLY A 40 -4.07 -9.36 7.50
N LEU A 41 -5.12 -10.13 7.81
CA LEU A 41 -6.27 -9.64 8.59
C LEU A 41 -6.02 -9.61 10.10
N GLU A 42 -5.03 -10.35 10.59
CA GLU A 42 -4.61 -10.34 12.00
C GLU A 42 -3.43 -9.37 12.23
N ASP A 43 -3.18 -8.48 11.27
CA ASP A 43 -2.17 -7.45 11.36
C ASP A 43 -2.64 -6.34 12.32
N GLU A 44 -1.94 -6.19 13.45
CA GLU A 44 -2.23 -5.18 14.47
C GLU A 44 -2.15 -3.73 13.95
N PHE A 45 -1.41 -3.51 12.87
CA PHE A 45 -1.23 -2.21 12.24
C PHE A 45 -2.31 -1.91 11.21
N LEU A 46 -3.10 -2.88 10.76
CA LEU A 46 -4.16 -2.69 9.78
C LEU A 46 -5.12 -1.53 10.12
N PRO A 47 -5.76 -1.48 11.31
CA PRO A 47 -6.75 -0.45 11.60
C PRO A 47 -6.14 0.95 11.85
N THR A 48 -4.85 1.04 12.19
CA THR A 48 -4.24 2.29 12.67
C THR A 48 -3.16 2.86 11.74
N GLN A 49 -2.35 2.00 11.13
CA GLN A 49 -1.16 2.36 10.35
C GLN A 49 -1.15 1.84 8.91
N LEU A 50 -2.07 0.99 8.47
CA LEU A 50 -2.13 0.58 7.05
C LEU A 50 -3.41 1.09 6.37
N ARG A 51 -4.58 0.85 7.00
CA ARG A 51 -5.91 1.29 6.55
C ARG A 51 -6.10 1.04 5.06
N THR A 52 -5.84 -0.20 4.66
CA THR A 52 -5.81 -0.65 3.26
C THR A 52 -7.13 -0.36 2.55
N GLU A 53 -8.25 -0.38 3.27
CA GLU A 53 -9.58 -0.01 2.78
C GLU A 53 -9.64 1.46 2.30
N ASP A 54 -9.03 2.40 3.03
CA ASP A 54 -8.98 3.81 2.64
C ASP A 54 -8.24 3.99 1.29
N PHE A 55 -7.19 3.19 1.07
CA PHE A 55 -6.42 3.20 -0.18
C PHE A 55 -7.21 2.56 -1.33
N ILE A 56 -7.97 1.49 -1.09
CA ILE A 56 -8.87 0.87 -2.08
C ILE A 56 -9.91 1.89 -2.55
N GLU A 57 -10.56 2.61 -1.62
CA GLU A 57 -11.53 3.64 -1.97
C GLU A 57 -10.88 4.78 -2.77
N THR A 58 -9.66 5.16 -2.42
CA THR A 58 -8.88 6.14 -3.18
C THR A 58 -8.59 5.68 -4.61
N CYS A 59 -8.17 4.43 -4.79
CA CYS A 59 -7.94 3.83 -6.11
C CYS A 59 -9.23 3.76 -6.93
N ARG A 60 -10.34 3.37 -6.30
CA ARG A 60 -11.67 3.30 -6.94
C ARG A 60 -12.10 4.69 -7.43
N ALA A 61 -11.98 5.72 -6.61
CA ALA A 61 -12.34 7.09 -6.98
C ALA A 61 -11.47 7.63 -8.13
N ALA A 62 -10.18 7.26 -8.17
CA ALA A 62 -9.25 7.69 -9.21
C ALA A 62 -9.24 6.80 -10.47
N ASN A 63 -10.03 5.72 -10.49
CA ASN A 63 -9.99 4.68 -11.53
C ASN A 63 -8.56 4.14 -11.76
N GLN A 64 -7.87 3.82 -10.66
CA GLN A 64 -6.56 3.15 -10.64
C GLN A 64 -6.78 1.65 -10.42
N PRO A 65 -6.30 0.75 -11.30
CA PRO A 65 -6.38 -0.69 -11.08
C PRO A 65 -5.56 -1.11 -9.85
N VAL A 66 -6.16 -1.91 -8.98
CA VAL A 66 -5.53 -2.48 -7.78
C VAL A 66 -6.05 -3.90 -7.54
N ASP A 67 -5.16 -4.88 -7.41
CA ASP A 67 -5.45 -6.23 -6.91
C ASP A 67 -5.11 -6.27 -5.41
N VAL A 68 -6.12 -6.29 -4.53
CA VAL A 68 -5.91 -6.41 -3.08
C VAL A 68 -6.45 -7.75 -2.58
N ARG A 69 -5.61 -8.48 -1.83
CA ARG A 69 -5.96 -9.77 -1.22
C ARG A 69 -5.82 -9.69 0.28
N PHE A 70 -6.90 -10.03 0.98
CA PHE A 70 -6.92 -10.11 2.44
C PHE A 70 -6.77 -11.56 2.90
N HIS A 71 -5.81 -11.80 3.76
CA HIS A 71 -5.41 -13.14 4.21
C HIS A 71 -5.79 -13.35 5.66
N LYS A 72 -6.80 -14.19 5.90
CA LYS A 72 -7.25 -14.54 7.25
C LYS A 72 -6.19 -15.36 7.98
N GLY A 73 -5.93 -15.02 9.25
CA GLY A 73 -4.95 -15.72 10.09
C GLY A 73 -3.49 -15.31 9.87
N TYR A 74 -3.24 -14.31 9.01
CA TYR A 74 -1.91 -13.79 8.76
C TYR A 74 -1.71 -12.42 9.43
N ASP A 75 -0.51 -12.22 9.94
CA ASP A 75 -0.07 -11.05 10.70
C ASP A 75 0.88 -10.14 9.90
N HIS A 76 1.64 -9.29 10.59
CA HIS A 76 2.63 -8.37 9.99
C HIS A 76 4.04 -8.97 9.84
N SER A 77 4.22 -10.27 10.11
CA SER A 77 5.55 -10.86 10.25
C SER A 77 6.14 -11.33 8.92
N TYR A 78 7.43 -11.70 8.94
CA TYR A 78 8.05 -12.39 7.81
C TYR A 78 7.43 -13.77 7.51
N TYR A 79 6.70 -14.39 8.44
CA TYR A 79 5.96 -15.61 8.13
C TYR A 79 4.86 -15.33 7.11
N PHE A 80 4.15 -14.20 7.24
CA PHE A 80 3.19 -13.75 6.24
C PHE A 80 3.89 -13.46 4.90
N ILE A 81 4.96 -12.66 4.91
CA ILE A 81 5.69 -12.31 3.69
C ILE A 81 6.18 -13.57 2.95
N ALA A 82 6.83 -14.50 3.66
CA ALA A 82 7.38 -15.72 3.08
C ALA A 82 6.30 -16.62 2.47
N SER A 83 5.07 -16.58 2.99
CA SER A 83 3.95 -17.39 2.48
C SER A 83 3.49 -16.96 1.08
N PHE A 84 3.64 -15.68 0.73
CA PHE A 84 3.12 -15.11 -0.53
C PHE A 84 4.20 -14.50 -1.43
N VAL A 85 5.45 -14.37 -0.99
CA VAL A 85 6.53 -13.76 -1.78
C VAL A 85 6.76 -14.46 -3.13
N GLY A 86 6.58 -15.79 -3.19
CA GLY A 86 6.67 -16.53 -4.46
C GLY A 86 5.63 -16.06 -5.49
N GLU A 87 4.42 -15.72 -5.05
CA GLU A 87 3.38 -15.18 -5.92
C GLU A 87 3.70 -13.75 -6.39
N HIS A 88 4.33 -12.94 -5.54
CA HIS A 88 4.81 -11.60 -5.92
C HIS A 88 5.93 -11.68 -6.96
N ILE A 89 6.87 -12.60 -6.79
CA ILE A 89 7.93 -12.84 -7.78
C ILE A 89 7.33 -13.27 -9.11
N ALA A 90 6.39 -14.21 -9.11
CA ALA A 90 5.72 -14.66 -10.33
C ALA A 90 4.92 -13.54 -11.00
N TYR A 91 4.21 -12.72 -10.21
CA TYR A 91 3.51 -11.53 -10.69
C TYR A 91 4.48 -10.58 -11.42
N HIS A 92 5.58 -10.19 -10.78
CA HIS A 92 6.56 -9.28 -11.40
C HIS A 92 7.26 -9.89 -12.61
N ALA A 93 7.63 -11.17 -12.55
CA ALA A 93 8.27 -11.87 -13.66
C ALA A 93 7.42 -11.88 -14.93
N ALA A 94 6.08 -11.85 -14.81
CA ALA A 94 5.18 -11.77 -15.96
C ALA A 94 5.27 -10.43 -16.73
N PHE A 95 5.72 -9.35 -16.08
CA PHE A 95 5.88 -8.01 -16.68
C PHE A 95 7.32 -7.68 -17.10
N LEU A 96 8.29 -8.56 -16.83
CA LEU A 96 9.71 -8.37 -17.14
C LEU A 96 10.17 -9.16 -18.37
N LYS A 97 9.23 -9.59 -19.22
CA LYS A 97 9.51 -10.31 -20.46
C LYS A 97 9.75 -9.36 -21.63
#